data_AF-A0A6N4UQA4-F1
#
_entry.id   AF-A0A6N4UQA4-F1
#
_cell.length_a   1.000
_cell.length_b   1.000
_cell.length_c   1.000
_cell.angle_alpha   90.00
_cell.angle_beta   90.00
_cell.angle_gamma   90.00
#
_symmetry.space_group_name_H-M   'P 1'
#
loop_
_entity.id
_entity.type
_entity.pdbx_description
1 polymer ?
#
loop_
_entity_poly.entity_id
_entity_poly.type
_entity_poly.pdbx_seq_one_letter_code
_entity_poly.pdbx_strand_id
1 'polypeptide(L)'
;MAARPGSRRETRRINTLEIMTITLPSGQPNERFIRYVRPPVRDDDDHPPLFPLRPATRKLRLGIDVTTVPTPPDGLLAGYLTRDEIDVQLLLPEDQEVPSTWAALLPTATTVRVGFTAVPESWPMVLAFSVGFAADSETRRTRGTAEFFPAYQLADAQAAPASAQPLNLSQRHHAAAYATVAAKVDIDVIVTNAPTAGRPDVADNDLVVAVTPDDAVALIGLHLRMTANPVVGVQRGALAGDVGSWETTLTTRTIENLYNWGLVSHMRYFEIFQALAARESDSATVTALKSIRVRLTRAARALDHMLAALSNPLNNHHEADVIETAAEAFDRELLYLAAAFDIYGRRYPLLIDPTRDPKNFRQSLDGKGYIRDHVEKEYDAGLLVDVQRLHVYATVCKVLRNHIHDGILPVNQHLGRSYGSTRNIALNLDAMPELLPGSTAVDTRLTQAHYDSLGAWQADPADAFATTMKVADLATAGVTLLVSGLQLIEEFTKVILRNEPQTAAAPSPLLGCLTAPPEWSEPPLHERAVLYGALFGYHPV
;
A
#
# COMPACT_ATOMS: atom_id res chain seq x y z
N MET A 1 -6.70 -44.66 -66.65
CA MET A 1 -7.77 -43.75 -66.15
C MET A 1 -8.25 -44.34 -64.83
N ALA A 2 -8.30 -43.69 -63.68
CA ALA A 2 -8.00 -42.33 -63.25
C ALA A 2 -7.61 -42.37 -61.75
N ALA A 3 -7.12 -41.25 -61.24
CA ALA A 3 -6.24 -41.09 -60.08
C ALA A 3 -6.84 -41.39 -58.68
N ARG A 4 -5.92 -41.65 -57.75
CA ARG A 4 -6.08 -41.87 -56.29
C ARG A 4 -6.77 -40.70 -55.57
N PRO A 5 -7.46 -40.93 -54.45
CA PRO A 5 -8.15 -39.89 -53.70
C PRO A 5 -7.17 -39.01 -52.91
N GLY A 6 -7.37 -37.70 -53.00
CA GLY A 6 -6.54 -36.66 -52.41
C GLY A 6 -6.58 -36.64 -50.88
N SER A 7 -5.41 -36.40 -50.30
CA SER A 7 -5.21 -36.06 -48.89
C SER A 7 -5.95 -34.77 -48.54
N ARG A 8 -7.00 -34.85 -47.71
CA ARG A 8 -7.47 -33.69 -46.95
C ARG A 8 -6.44 -33.40 -45.86
N ARG A 9 -5.55 -32.43 -46.13
CA ARG A 9 -4.83 -31.73 -45.07
C ARG A 9 -5.86 -30.93 -44.30
N GLU A 10 -6.23 -31.45 -43.14
CA GLU A 10 -6.92 -30.70 -42.10
C GLU A 10 -5.96 -29.60 -41.64
N THR A 11 -6.21 -28.38 -42.11
CA THR A 11 -5.51 -27.19 -41.64
C THR A 11 -5.87 -27.01 -40.18
N ARG A 12 -5.02 -27.52 -39.29
CA ARG A 12 -4.97 -27.16 -37.87
C ARG A 12 -4.99 -25.63 -37.82
N ARG A 13 -6.14 -25.04 -37.50
CA ARG A 13 -6.20 -23.68 -36.98
C ARG A 13 -5.41 -23.74 -35.67
N ILE A 14 -4.13 -23.41 -35.76
CA ILE A 14 -3.38 -22.93 -34.62
C ILE A 14 -4.15 -21.67 -34.21
N ASN A 15 -4.91 -21.76 -33.11
CA ASN A 15 -5.29 -20.57 -32.38
C ASN A 15 -3.96 -19.91 -32.03
N THR A 16 -3.59 -18.90 -32.79
CA THR A 16 -2.56 -17.95 -32.38
C THR A 16 -3.12 -17.35 -31.10
N LEU A 17 -2.71 -17.88 -29.96
CA LEU A 17 -2.74 -17.14 -28.71
C LEU A 17 -2.00 -15.85 -29.06
N GLU A 18 -2.72 -14.73 -29.13
CA GLU A 18 -2.06 -13.44 -29.08
C GLU A 18 -1.14 -13.49 -27.87
N ILE A 19 0.16 -13.51 -28.12
CA ILE A 19 1.15 -13.39 -27.06
C ILE A 19 0.93 -11.97 -26.55
N MET A 20 0.16 -11.83 -25.48
CA MET A 20 0.01 -10.56 -24.78
C MET A 20 1.44 -10.11 -24.43
N THR A 21 1.91 -9.10 -25.15
CA THR A 21 3.26 -8.59 -24.98
C THR A 21 3.22 -7.67 -23.77
N ILE A 22 3.71 -8.18 -22.63
CA ILE A 22 3.86 -7.37 -21.42
C ILE A 22 4.88 -6.27 -21.74
N THR A 23 4.48 -5.03 -21.48
CA THR A 23 5.30 -3.84 -21.74
C THR A 23 5.43 -3.07 -20.43
N LEU A 24 6.68 -2.92 -19.95
CA LEU A 24 6.93 -2.06 -18.80
C LEU A 24 6.94 -0.59 -19.26
N PRO A 25 6.26 0.32 -18.56
CA PRO A 25 6.30 1.74 -18.89
C PRO A 25 7.72 2.30 -18.74
N SER A 26 8.10 3.27 -19.58
CA SER A 26 9.41 3.91 -19.52
C SER A 26 9.36 5.15 -18.63
N GLY A 27 10.44 5.40 -17.89
CA GLY A 27 10.64 6.61 -17.08
C GLY A 27 9.95 6.57 -15.71
N GLN A 28 8.72 6.06 -15.61
CA GLN A 28 7.98 5.92 -14.36
C GLN A 28 6.98 4.74 -14.38
N PRO A 29 6.59 4.19 -13.22
CA PRO A 29 5.59 3.13 -13.15
C PRO A 29 4.16 3.64 -13.41
N ASN A 30 3.29 2.76 -13.92
CA ASN A 30 1.87 3.06 -14.16
C ASN A 30 1.08 3.18 -12.85
N GLU A 31 1.36 2.30 -11.89
CA GLU A 31 0.81 2.35 -10.53
C GLU A 31 1.95 2.49 -9.53
N ARG A 32 1.73 3.25 -8.47
CA ARG A 32 2.71 3.41 -7.38
C ARG A 32 1.99 3.66 -6.07
N PHE A 33 2.43 2.98 -5.02
CA PHE A 33 1.99 3.27 -3.67
C PHE A 33 2.66 4.54 -3.17
N ILE A 34 1.86 5.57 -2.92
CA ILE A 34 2.36 6.88 -2.46
C ILE A 34 1.96 7.23 -1.03
N ARG A 35 1.10 6.43 -0.37
CA ARG A 35 0.56 6.70 0.97
C ARG A 35 1.56 6.37 2.08
N TYR A 36 2.70 7.05 2.08
CA TYR A 36 3.64 7.13 3.19
C TYR A 36 4.30 8.51 3.20
N VAL A 37 4.84 8.90 4.35
CA VAL A 37 5.44 10.23 4.54
C VAL A 37 6.71 10.35 3.71
N ARG A 38 6.87 11.48 3.02
CA ARG A 38 8.06 11.76 2.20
C ARG A 38 9.20 12.27 3.07
N PRO A 39 10.46 12.06 2.66
CA PRO A 39 11.59 12.67 3.32
C PRO A 39 11.46 14.20 3.41
N PRO A 40 11.93 14.83 4.50
CA PRO A 40 11.96 16.27 4.60
C PRO A 40 12.85 16.86 3.49
N VAL A 41 12.45 18.01 2.94
CA VAL A 41 13.18 18.68 1.85
C VAL A 41 14.50 19.29 2.34
N ARG A 42 14.56 19.63 3.62
CA ARG A 42 15.78 20.06 4.31
C ARG A 42 16.28 18.92 5.17
N ASP A 43 17.54 18.56 5.00
CA ASP A 43 18.22 17.61 5.87
C ASP A 43 19.13 18.38 6.82
N ASP A 44 18.52 18.93 7.87
CA ASP A 44 19.20 19.59 8.97
C ASP A 44 18.50 19.21 10.30
N ASP A 45 19.15 19.51 11.42
CA ASP A 45 18.67 19.15 12.76
C ASP A 45 17.31 19.79 13.12
N ASP A 46 16.93 20.87 12.43
CA ASP A 46 15.67 21.59 12.67
C ASP A 46 14.48 20.92 11.95
N HIS A 47 14.75 20.10 10.93
CA HIS A 47 13.74 19.45 10.09
C HIS A 47 13.89 17.91 10.05
N PRO A 48 13.88 17.22 11.20
CA PRO A 48 14.15 15.78 11.24
C PRO A 48 13.05 14.96 10.53
N PRO A 49 13.40 13.81 9.93
CA PRO A 49 12.44 12.85 9.41
C PRO A 49 11.38 12.47 10.46
N LEU A 50 10.19 12.09 10.02
CA LEU A 50 9.13 11.64 10.94
C LEU A 50 9.54 10.36 11.68
N PHE A 51 10.23 9.46 10.97
CA PHE A 51 10.73 8.19 11.48
C PHE A 51 12.24 8.12 11.28
N PRO A 52 13.04 8.84 12.09
CA PRO A 52 14.48 8.83 11.94
C PRO A 52 15.03 7.42 12.20
N LEU A 53 16.10 7.05 11.48
CA LEU A 53 16.79 5.75 11.69
C LEU A 53 17.35 5.59 13.11
N ARG A 54 17.53 6.70 13.82
CA ARG A 54 17.91 6.72 15.24
C ARG A 54 16.66 6.93 16.10
N PRO A 55 16.58 6.36 17.31
CA PRO A 55 15.42 6.50 18.17
C PRO A 55 15.09 7.96 18.48
N ALA A 56 14.00 8.47 17.88
CA ALA A 56 13.37 9.73 18.22
C ALA A 56 11.91 9.71 17.75
N THR A 57 11.07 10.50 18.43
CA THR A 57 9.66 10.64 18.10
C THR A 57 9.30 12.11 18.06
N ARG A 58 8.61 12.54 17.00
CA ARG A 58 7.98 13.86 16.91
C ARG A 58 6.53 13.70 16.46
N LYS A 59 5.75 14.77 16.59
CA LYS A 59 4.37 14.80 16.09
C LYS A 59 4.35 14.64 14.56
N LEU A 60 3.32 13.96 14.07
CA LEU A 60 2.95 13.96 12.65
C LEU A 60 2.29 15.30 12.32
N ARG A 61 2.82 16.01 11.33
CA ARG A 61 2.33 17.33 10.91
C ARG A 61 1.40 17.20 9.70
N LEU A 62 0.11 17.47 9.91
CA LEU A 62 -0.91 17.40 8.88
C LEU A 62 -1.29 18.80 8.40
N GLY A 63 -1.18 19.05 7.10
CA GLY A 63 -1.70 20.25 6.45
C GLY A 63 -3.10 20.00 5.91
N ILE A 64 -4.12 20.65 6.45
CA ILE A 64 -5.49 20.56 5.91
C ILE A 64 -5.69 21.63 4.86
N ASP A 65 -5.90 21.23 3.60
CA ASP A 65 -6.32 22.14 2.54
C ASP A 65 -7.79 22.51 2.73
N VAL A 66 -8.05 23.65 3.38
CA VAL A 66 -9.41 24.07 3.73
C VAL A 66 -10.23 24.50 2.51
N THR A 67 -9.61 24.67 1.33
CA THR A 67 -10.34 25.02 0.11
C THR A 67 -11.14 23.83 -0.41
N THR A 68 -10.60 22.62 -0.26
CA THR A 68 -11.23 21.37 -0.71
C THR A 68 -11.87 20.60 0.46
N VAL A 69 -11.45 20.91 1.69
CA VAL A 69 -12.04 20.39 2.94
C VAL A 69 -12.57 21.58 3.77
N PRO A 70 -13.66 22.24 3.34
CA PRO A 70 -14.13 23.50 3.94
C PRO A 70 -14.69 23.32 5.37
N THR A 71 -15.06 22.11 5.75
CA THR A 71 -15.49 21.75 7.09
C THR A 71 -14.77 20.49 7.56
N PRO A 72 -14.56 20.31 8.87
CA PRO A 72 -14.07 19.04 9.40
C PRO A 72 -14.91 17.87 8.84
N PRO A 73 -14.27 16.86 8.22
CA PRO A 73 -14.99 15.81 7.52
C PRO A 73 -15.75 14.92 8.50
N ASP A 74 -16.96 14.52 8.10
CA ASP A 74 -17.70 13.44 8.76
C ASP A 74 -16.91 12.14 8.56
N GLY A 75 -16.55 11.46 9.66
CA GLY A 75 -15.79 10.21 9.59
C GLY A 75 -14.73 10.08 10.68
N LEU A 76 -13.75 9.20 10.44
CA LEU A 76 -12.75 8.84 11.45
C LEU A 76 -11.72 9.94 11.67
N LEU A 77 -11.36 10.71 10.63
CA LEU A 77 -10.26 11.69 10.71
C LEU A 77 -10.46 12.74 11.79
N ALA A 78 -11.67 13.32 11.90
CA ALA A 78 -11.94 14.42 12.84
C ALA A 78 -11.58 14.05 14.30
N GLY A 79 -11.79 12.79 14.69
CA GLY A 79 -11.41 12.29 16.02
C GLY A 79 -9.90 12.25 16.29
N TYR A 80 -9.06 12.28 15.26
CA TYR A 80 -7.60 12.29 15.41
C TYR A 80 -6.98 13.69 15.39
N LEU A 81 -7.66 14.69 14.83
CA LEU A 81 -7.07 16.02 14.63
C LEU A 81 -6.75 16.77 15.93
N THR A 82 -7.38 16.38 17.05
CA THR A 82 -7.16 17.01 18.36
C THR A 82 -6.18 16.25 19.25
N ARG A 83 -5.50 15.24 18.70
CA ARG A 83 -4.57 14.40 19.45
C ARG A 83 -3.23 15.09 19.67
N ASP A 84 -2.59 14.78 20.80
CA ASP A 84 -1.29 15.38 21.12
C ASP A 84 -0.17 14.90 20.20
N GLU A 85 -0.29 13.72 19.59
CA GLU A 85 0.69 13.19 18.64
C GLU A 85 0.58 13.81 17.24
N ILE A 86 -0.48 14.58 16.98
CA ILE A 86 -0.76 15.20 15.70
C ILE A 86 -0.63 16.72 15.84
N ASP A 87 0.11 17.33 14.92
CA ASP A 87 0.19 18.78 14.78
C ASP A 87 -0.57 19.18 13.51
N VAL A 88 -1.62 19.98 13.64
CA VAL A 88 -2.47 20.35 12.51
C VAL A 88 -2.18 21.78 12.09
N GLN A 89 -1.92 21.96 10.80
CA GLN A 89 -1.77 23.24 10.15
C GLN A 89 -2.89 23.42 9.11
N LEU A 90 -3.50 24.59 9.05
CA LEU A 90 -4.57 24.89 8.10
C LEU A 90 -4.00 25.64 6.89
N LEU A 91 -4.04 25.02 5.72
CA LEU A 91 -3.60 25.60 4.45
C LEU A 91 -4.78 26.29 3.78
N LEU A 92 -4.61 27.58 3.45
CA LEU A 92 -5.65 28.40 2.85
C LEU A 92 -5.05 29.48 1.93
N PRO A 93 -5.82 30.01 0.95
CA PRO A 93 -5.40 31.12 0.12
C PRO A 93 -5.12 32.38 0.94
N GLU A 94 -4.24 33.25 0.43
CA GLU A 94 -3.77 34.45 1.12
C GLU A 94 -4.90 35.38 1.59
N ASP A 95 -5.98 35.48 0.82
CA ASP A 95 -7.11 36.39 1.03
C ASP A 95 -8.29 35.77 1.80
N GLN A 96 -8.20 34.52 2.23
CA GLN A 96 -9.30 33.82 2.91
C GLN A 96 -9.19 33.84 4.43
N GLU A 97 -10.31 33.85 5.14
CA GLU A 97 -10.33 33.64 6.59
C GLU A 97 -10.49 32.15 6.92
N VAL A 98 -10.01 31.74 8.11
CA VAL A 98 -10.19 30.37 8.57
C VAL A 98 -11.68 30.11 8.80
N PRO A 99 -12.27 29.05 8.20
CA PRO A 99 -13.67 28.72 8.42
C PRO A 99 -13.97 28.53 9.92
N SER A 100 -15.12 29.04 10.39
CA SER A 100 -15.47 29.05 11.82
C SER A 100 -15.55 27.65 12.44
N THR A 101 -15.92 26.63 11.67
CA THR A 101 -15.93 25.22 12.10
C THR A 101 -14.52 24.69 12.37
N TRP A 102 -13.55 25.05 11.54
CA TRP A 102 -12.14 24.73 11.76
C TRP A 102 -11.56 25.49 12.94
N ALA A 103 -11.86 26.79 13.05
CA ALA A 103 -11.43 27.61 14.19
C ALA A 103 -12.01 27.10 15.53
N ALA A 104 -13.23 26.57 15.52
CA ALA A 104 -13.85 25.99 16.72
C ALA A 104 -13.21 24.64 17.10
N LEU A 105 -12.88 23.80 16.12
CA LEU A 105 -12.24 22.49 16.38
C LEU A 105 -10.77 22.62 16.79
N LEU A 106 -10.05 23.54 16.14
CA LEU A 106 -8.60 23.71 16.27
C LEU A 106 -8.23 25.19 16.49
N PRO A 107 -8.59 25.78 17.64
CA PRO A 107 -8.41 27.21 17.89
C PRO A 107 -6.95 27.67 17.88
N THR A 108 -6.02 26.76 18.13
CA THR A 108 -4.57 27.04 18.20
C THR A 108 -3.80 26.52 17.00
N ALA A 109 -4.47 26.05 15.93
CA ALA A 109 -3.79 25.53 14.76
C ALA A 109 -2.97 26.62 14.04
N THR A 110 -1.80 26.23 13.54
CA THR A 110 -1.00 27.13 12.70
C THR A 110 -1.74 27.38 11.39
N THR A 111 -1.88 28.64 11.01
CA THR A 111 -2.55 29.07 9.79
C THR A 111 -1.49 29.35 8.72
N VAL A 112 -1.53 28.64 7.60
CA VAL A 112 -0.57 28.75 6.50
C VAL A 112 -1.26 29.33 5.26
N ARG A 113 -1.03 30.63 5.03
CA ARG A 113 -1.54 31.39 3.90
C ARG A 113 -0.67 31.19 2.67
N VAL A 114 -1.28 30.75 1.58
CA VAL A 114 -0.64 30.46 0.29
C VAL A 114 -1.00 31.55 -0.72
N GLY A 115 -0.02 32.34 -1.14
CA GLY A 115 -0.15 33.40 -2.14
C GLY A 115 -0.08 32.85 -3.57
N PHE A 116 -1.00 31.94 -3.91
CA PHE A 116 -1.09 31.33 -5.24
C PHE A 116 -2.51 31.44 -5.80
N THR A 117 -2.62 31.76 -7.09
CA THR A 117 -3.90 31.79 -7.81
C THR A 117 -3.81 30.98 -9.10
N ALA A 118 -2.86 31.32 -9.98
CA ALA A 118 -2.59 30.59 -11.20
C ALA A 118 -1.18 30.91 -11.72
N VAL A 119 -0.64 30.02 -12.55
CA VAL A 119 0.52 30.34 -13.38
C VAL A 119 0.00 31.05 -14.64
N PRO A 120 0.47 32.27 -14.96
CA PRO A 120 0.08 32.96 -16.18
C PRO A 120 0.46 32.16 -17.44
N GLU A 121 -0.38 32.15 -18.46
CA GLU A 121 -0.09 31.46 -19.73
C GLU A 121 1.19 31.98 -20.43
N SER A 122 1.58 33.23 -20.16
CA SER A 122 2.79 33.85 -20.67
C SER A 122 4.07 33.48 -19.90
N TRP A 123 3.96 32.72 -18.80
CA TRP A 123 5.12 32.38 -17.97
C TRP A 123 6.09 31.46 -18.72
N PRO A 124 7.40 31.76 -18.74
CA PRO A 124 8.37 30.87 -19.35
C PRO A 124 8.46 29.55 -18.56
N MET A 125 8.02 28.43 -19.16
CA MET A 125 7.94 27.13 -18.46
C MET A 125 9.29 26.61 -17.93
N VAL A 126 10.41 27.12 -18.44
CA VAL A 126 11.77 26.77 -17.99
C VAL A 126 12.19 27.50 -16.72
N LEU A 127 11.43 28.50 -16.27
CA LEU A 127 11.72 29.26 -15.05
C LEU A 127 10.88 28.76 -13.89
N ALA A 128 11.50 28.73 -12.70
CA ALA A 128 10.79 28.50 -11.45
C ALA A 128 9.71 29.57 -11.25
N PHE A 129 8.54 29.16 -10.78
CA PHE A 129 7.46 30.04 -10.37
C PHE A 129 7.49 30.19 -8.84
N SER A 130 7.59 31.42 -8.35
CA SER A 130 7.65 31.69 -6.91
C SER A 130 6.24 31.87 -6.32
N VAL A 131 5.98 31.19 -5.21
CA VAL A 131 4.74 31.25 -4.43
C VAL A 131 5.05 31.88 -3.08
N GLY A 132 4.40 32.99 -2.76
CA GLY A 132 4.51 33.61 -1.44
C GLY A 132 3.77 32.79 -0.39
N PHE A 133 4.26 32.77 0.85
CA PHE A 133 3.52 32.19 1.96
C PHE A 133 3.75 32.94 3.27
N ALA A 134 2.77 32.82 4.16
CA ALA A 134 2.85 33.27 5.55
C ALA A 134 2.25 32.20 6.48
N ALA A 135 3.03 31.73 7.45
CA ALA A 135 2.59 30.83 8.49
C ALA A 135 2.51 31.58 9.82
N ASP A 136 1.32 31.62 10.42
CA ASP A 136 1.03 32.36 11.64
C ASP A 136 0.41 31.42 12.68
N SER A 137 0.97 31.42 13.90
CA SER A 137 0.41 30.82 15.11
C SER A 137 0.58 31.78 16.29
N GLU A 138 0.06 31.43 17.47
CA GLU A 138 0.22 32.26 18.67
C GLU A 138 1.68 32.52 19.04
N THR A 139 2.56 31.58 18.74
CA THR A 139 3.97 31.60 19.18
C THR A 139 4.97 31.78 18.05
N ARG A 140 4.56 31.68 16.78
CA ARG A 140 5.45 31.73 15.62
C ARG A 140 4.80 32.47 14.45
N ARG A 141 5.56 33.36 13.83
CA ARG A 141 5.23 34.00 12.55
C ARG A 141 6.38 33.81 11.59
N THR A 142 6.12 33.21 10.44
CA THR A 142 7.11 32.91 9.40
C THR A 142 6.55 33.38 8.06
N ARG A 143 7.39 34.01 7.24
CA ARG A 143 7.03 34.44 5.88
C ARG A 143 8.17 34.09 4.94
N GLY A 144 7.83 33.77 3.70
CA GLY A 144 8.84 33.45 2.71
C GLY A 144 8.25 33.18 1.34
N THR A 145 9.10 32.65 0.48
CA THR A 145 8.73 32.16 -0.84
C THR A 145 9.10 30.69 -0.99
N ALA A 146 8.27 29.97 -1.71
CA ALA A 146 8.50 28.61 -2.17
C ALA A 146 8.49 28.60 -3.70
N GLU A 147 9.07 27.59 -4.33
CA GLU A 147 9.24 27.57 -5.78
C GLU A 147 8.90 26.19 -6.34
N PHE A 148 8.29 26.17 -7.53
CA PHE A 148 8.11 24.96 -8.32
C PHE A 148 8.36 25.27 -9.79
N PHE A 149 8.60 24.25 -10.62
CA PHE A 149 8.83 24.40 -12.05
C PHE A 149 7.60 23.94 -12.84
N PRO A 150 6.81 24.84 -13.45
CA PRO A 150 5.62 24.48 -14.22
C PRO A 150 5.86 23.44 -15.34
N ALA A 151 7.09 23.37 -15.88
CA ALA A 151 7.48 22.33 -16.83
C ALA A 151 7.31 20.90 -16.29
N TYR A 152 7.45 20.66 -14.99
CA TYR A 152 7.26 19.33 -14.40
C TYR A 152 5.78 18.93 -14.42
N GLN A 153 4.85 19.85 -14.21
CA GLN A 153 3.41 19.57 -14.31
C GLN A 153 2.97 19.29 -15.75
N LEU A 154 3.63 19.90 -16.76
CA LEU A 154 3.46 19.52 -18.16
C LEU A 154 3.99 18.13 -18.45
N ALA A 155 5.19 17.81 -17.94
CA ALA A 155 5.81 16.49 -18.14
C ALA A 155 4.96 15.38 -17.49
N ASP A 156 4.43 15.61 -16.28
CA ASP A 156 3.47 14.72 -15.62
C ASP A 156 2.22 14.48 -16.49
N ALA A 157 1.66 15.55 -17.07
CA ALA A 157 0.47 15.43 -17.91
C ALA A 157 0.72 14.58 -19.16
N GLN A 158 1.95 14.62 -19.71
CA GLN A 158 2.35 13.80 -20.85
C GLN A 158 2.69 12.35 -20.47
N ALA A 159 3.24 12.15 -19.27
CA ALA A 159 3.64 10.85 -18.76
C ALA A 159 2.51 10.10 -18.03
N ALA A 160 1.33 10.72 -17.87
CA ALA A 160 0.18 10.12 -17.21
C ALA A 160 -0.27 8.82 -17.94
N PRO A 161 -0.54 7.72 -17.20
CA PRO A 161 -1.04 6.49 -17.80
C PRO A 161 -2.34 6.73 -18.58
N ALA A 162 -2.55 5.99 -19.66
CA ALA A 162 -3.76 6.13 -20.50
C ALA A 162 -5.07 5.85 -19.74
N SER A 163 -5.01 5.05 -18.67
CA SER A 163 -6.12 4.74 -17.78
C SER A 163 -6.37 5.81 -16.70
N ALA A 164 -5.44 6.75 -16.51
CA ALA A 164 -5.55 7.76 -15.46
C ALA A 164 -6.66 8.78 -15.80
N GLN A 165 -7.43 9.17 -14.78
CA GLN A 165 -8.44 10.20 -14.97
C GLN A 165 -7.77 11.53 -15.39
N PRO A 166 -8.29 12.25 -16.39
CA PRO A 166 -7.67 13.50 -16.84
C PRO A 166 -7.58 14.56 -15.74
N LEU A 167 -6.45 15.26 -15.69
CA LEU A 167 -6.24 16.46 -14.85
C LEU A 167 -5.91 17.64 -15.75
N ASN A 168 -6.49 18.80 -15.44
CA ASN A 168 -6.10 20.04 -16.09
C ASN A 168 -4.82 20.63 -15.44
N LEU A 169 -4.13 21.52 -16.15
CA LEU A 169 -2.89 22.11 -15.65
C LEU A 169 -3.10 22.99 -14.42
N SER A 170 -4.26 23.64 -14.27
CA SER A 170 -4.54 24.44 -13.07
C SER A 170 -4.58 23.58 -11.81
N GLN A 171 -5.18 22.38 -11.86
CA GLN A 171 -5.17 21.41 -10.77
C GLN A 171 -3.75 20.97 -10.42
N ARG A 172 -2.91 20.69 -11.43
CA ARG A 172 -1.52 20.30 -11.23
C ARG A 172 -0.69 21.44 -10.63
N HIS A 173 -0.82 22.67 -11.12
CA HIS A 173 -0.11 23.82 -10.57
C HIS A 173 -0.56 24.15 -9.14
N HIS A 174 -1.84 23.98 -8.82
CA HIS A 174 -2.33 24.13 -7.45
C HIS A 174 -1.68 23.11 -6.50
N ALA A 175 -1.64 21.84 -6.90
CA ALA A 175 -0.94 20.80 -6.13
C ALA A 175 0.55 21.14 -5.93
N ALA A 176 1.22 21.62 -6.98
CA ALA A 176 2.61 22.04 -6.91
C ALA A 176 2.86 23.20 -5.94
N ALA A 177 2.02 24.24 -6.03
CA ALA A 177 2.09 25.40 -5.14
C ALA A 177 1.91 25.00 -3.67
N TYR A 178 0.93 24.14 -3.38
CA TYR A 178 0.66 23.69 -2.01
C TYR A 178 1.75 22.75 -1.49
N ALA A 179 2.24 21.80 -2.30
CA ALA A 179 3.31 20.89 -1.91
C ALA A 179 4.63 21.64 -1.62
N THR A 180 5.02 22.61 -2.46
CA THR A 180 6.24 23.39 -2.22
C THR A 180 6.14 24.27 -0.97
N VAL A 181 4.97 24.86 -0.70
CA VAL A 181 4.75 25.63 0.54
C VAL A 181 4.73 24.70 1.75
N ALA A 182 4.01 23.57 1.68
CA ALA A 182 3.96 22.58 2.74
C ALA A 182 5.35 22.09 3.14
N ALA A 183 6.20 21.81 2.15
CA ALA A 183 7.60 21.45 2.37
C ALA A 183 8.42 22.57 3.07
N LYS A 184 8.11 23.85 2.84
CA LYS A 184 8.81 24.98 3.48
C LYS A 184 8.39 25.24 4.92
N VAL A 185 7.21 24.77 5.31
CA VAL A 185 6.65 24.90 6.67
C VAL A 185 6.56 23.56 7.40
N ASP A 186 7.27 22.56 6.86
CA ASP A 186 7.50 21.24 7.45
C ASP A 186 6.23 20.41 7.69
N ILE A 187 5.24 20.57 6.81
CA ILE A 187 4.08 19.68 6.76
C ILE A 187 4.52 18.34 6.16
N ASP A 188 4.19 17.23 6.84
CA ASP A 188 4.53 15.87 6.40
C ASP A 188 3.55 15.35 5.35
N VAL A 189 2.28 15.75 5.46
CA VAL A 189 1.16 15.24 4.66
C VAL A 189 0.15 16.35 4.43
N ILE A 190 -0.33 16.50 3.20
CA ILE A 190 -1.47 17.36 2.89
C ILE A 190 -2.74 16.50 2.84
N VAL A 191 -3.77 16.91 3.58
CA VAL A 191 -5.12 16.32 3.51
C VAL A 191 -5.99 17.22 2.62
N THR A 192 -6.48 16.68 1.51
CA THR A 192 -7.20 17.43 0.47
C THR A 192 -8.19 16.52 -0.26
N ASN A 193 -9.32 17.10 -0.71
CA ASN A 193 -10.24 16.44 -1.65
C ASN A 193 -9.93 16.80 -3.12
N ALA A 194 -8.80 17.47 -3.37
CA ALA A 194 -8.35 17.74 -4.73
C ALA A 194 -8.18 16.43 -5.52
N PRO A 195 -8.51 16.42 -6.83
CA PRO A 195 -8.39 15.23 -7.67
C PRO A 195 -6.93 14.79 -7.91
N THR A 196 -5.95 15.52 -7.38
CA THR A 196 -4.51 15.20 -7.38
C THR A 196 -4.08 14.35 -6.19
N ALA A 197 -4.92 14.21 -5.15
CA ALA A 197 -4.63 13.41 -3.96
C ALA A 197 -4.44 11.93 -4.31
N GLY A 198 -3.45 11.27 -3.71
CA GLY A 198 -3.23 9.83 -3.88
C GLY A 198 -2.74 9.41 -5.26
N ARG A 199 -2.42 10.36 -6.16
CA ARG A 199 -2.08 10.06 -7.56
C ARG A 199 -0.58 9.88 -7.82
N PRO A 200 -0.17 8.78 -8.46
CA PRO A 200 1.23 8.53 -8.79
C PRO A 200 1.72 9.37 -9.98
N ASP A 201 0.82 9.83 -10.86
CA ASP A 201 1.14 10.67 -12.02
C ASP A 201 1.19 12.18 -11.68
N VAL A 202 1.33 12.54 -10.41
CA VAL A 202 1.50 13.91 -9.92
C VAL A 202 2.81 13.99 -9.12
N ALA A 203 3.84 14.62 -9.69
CA ALA A 203 5.18 14.68 -9.10
C ALA A 203 5.23 15.37 -7.74
N ASP A 204 4.30 16.28 -7.48
CA ASP A 204 4.22 17.01 -6.22
C ASP A 204 3.93 16.08 -5.02
N ASN A 205 3.29 14.92 -5.26
CA ASN A 205 3.12 13.88 -4.26
C ASN A 205 4.42 13.13 -3.90
N ASP A 206 5.50 13.35 -4.64
CA ASP A 206 6.84 12.87 -4.28
C ASP A 206 7.57 13.83 -3.33
N LEU A 207 7.12 15.09 -3.25
CA LEU A 207 7.65 16.12 -2.36
C LEU A 207 6.96 16.09 -0.99
N VAL A 208 5.64 16.27 -0.99
CA VAL A 208 4.76 16.12 0.18
C VAL A 208 3.53 15.40 -0.30
N VAL A 209 3.25 14.22 0.28
CA VAL A 209 2.12 13.42 -0.18
C VAL A 209 0.81 14.14 0.11
N ALA A 210 -0.04 14.27 -0.90
CA ALA A 210 -1.44 14.67 -0.73
C ALA A 210 -2.34 13.44 -0.67
N VAL A 211 -3.22 13.38 0.33
CA VAL A 211 -4.13 12.25 0.56
C VAL A 211 -5.55 12.73 0.85
N THR A 212 -6.53 11.86 0.61
CA THR A 212 -7.91 12.09 1.03
C THR A 212 -8.05 12.04 2.56
N PRO A 213 -9.14 12.55 3.14
CA PRO A 213 -9.41 12.42 4.56
C PRO A 213 -9.38 10.97 5.09
N ASP A 214 -9.87 10.01 4.32
CA ASP A 214 -9.87 8.60 4.71
C ASP A 214 -8.46 8.00 4.67
N ASP A 215 -7.69 8.30 3.63
CA ASP A 215 -6.29 7.85 3.52
C ASP A 215 -5.38 8.48 4.59
N ALA A 216 -5.71 9.68 5.07
CA ALA A 216 -4.99 10.30 6.18
C ALA A 216 -5.09 9.46 7.47
N VAL A 217 -6.19 8.74 7.69
CA VAL A 217 -6.35 7.83 8.85
C VAL A 217 -5.36 6.67 8.79
N ALA A 218 -5.04 6.17 7.59
CA ALA A 218 -4.04 5.12 7.42
C ALA A 218 -2.62 5.61 7.78
N LEU A 219 -2.27 6.85 7.41
CA LEU A 219 -1.00 7.47 7.77
C LEU A 219 -0.88 7.74 9.27
N ILE A 220 -1.97 8.20 9.89
CA ILE A 220 -2.05 8.32 11.36
C ILE A 220 -1.87 6.94 12.01
N GLY A 221 -2.51 5.90 11.46
CA GLY A 221 -2.35 4.54 11.95
C GLY A 221 -0.91 4.02 11.84
N LEU A 222 -0.22 4.28 10.72
CA LEU A 222 1.21 4.00 10.58
C LEU A 222 2.02 4.73 11.68
N HIS A 223 1.75 6.01 11.90
CA HIS A 223 2.41 6.78 12.94
C HIS A 223 2.19 6.20 14.35
N LEU A 224 0.96 5.82 14.70
CA LEU A 224 0.65 5.18 15.98
C LEU A 224 1.37 3.83 16.15
N ARG A 225 1.48 3.02 15.09
CA ARG A 225 2.19 1.74 15.13
C ARG A 225 3.70 1.93 15.30
N MET A 226 4.29 2.87 14.56
CA MET A 226 5.72 3.16 14.60
C MET A 226 6.16 3.82 15.91
N THR A 227 5.27 4.60 16.54
CA THR A 227 5.53 5.21 17.87
C THR A 227 5.11 4.33 19.04
N ALA A 228 4.71 3.09 18.75
CA ALA A 228 4.24 2.11 19.74
C ALA A 228 3.08 2.61 20.63
N ASN A 229 2.18 3.44 20.08
CA ASN A 229 1.00 3.95 20.77
C ASN A 229 -0.25 3.05 20.60
N PRO A 230 -0.74 2.36 21.65
CA PRO A 230 -1.89 1.47 21.55
C PRO A 230 -3.25 2.20 21.60
N VAL A 231 -3.25 3.52 21.82
CA VAL A 231 -4.46 4.36 21.89
C VAL A 231 -4.90 4.74 20.48
N VAL A 232 -5.95 4.09 20.01
CA VAL A 232 -6.46 4.22 18.63
C VAL A 232 -7.63 5.21 18.51
N GLY A 233 -8.17 5.71 19.61
CA GLY A 233 -9.23 6.71 19.56
C GLY A 233 -9.28 7.49 20.86
N VAL A 234 -9.52 8.79 20.74
CA VAL A 234 -9.74 9.68 21.87
C VAL A 234 -10.99 10.49 21.55
N GLN A 235 -11.99 10.40 22.42
CA GLN A 235 -13.20 11.21 22.34
C GLN A 235 -13.24 12.14 23.53
N ARG A 236 -13.49 13.43 23.28
CA ARG A 236 -13.57 14.47 24.31
C ARG A 236 -14.89 15.21 24.19
N GLY A 237 -15.41 15.70 25.30
CA GLY A 237 -16.58 16.56 25.30
C GLY A 237 -16.71 17.36 26.58
N ALA A 238 -17.56 18.38 26.54
CA ALA A 238 -17.94 19.14 27.73
C ALA A 238 -19.02 18.39 28.52
N LEU A 239 -18.94 18.43 29.84
CA LEU A 239 -20.04 18.03 30.71
C LEU A 239 -21.08 19.15 30.76
N ALA A 240 -22.35 18.79 30.94
CA ALA A 240 -23.42 19.77 31.02
C ALA A 240 -23.19 20.77 32.17
N GLY A 241 -23.34 22.08 31.90
CA GLY A 241 -23.33 23.15 32.90
C GLY A 241 -21.96 23.72 33.29
N ASP A 242 -20.97 23.72 32.39
CA ASP A 242 -19.59 24.19 32.63
C ASP A 242 -18.85 23.43 33.76
N VAL A 243 -19.34 22.25 34.16
CA VAL A 243 -18.83 21.49 35.33
C VAL A 243 -17.58 20.65 35.01
N GLY A 244 -17.03 20.77 33.80
CA GLY A 244 -15.79 20.12 33.39
C GLY A 244 -15.85 19.48 32.01
N SER A 245 -14.84 18.67 31.70
CA SER A 245 -14.74 17.90 30.46
C SER A 245 -14.67 16.40 30.75
N TRP A 246 -15.06 15.59 29.78
CA TRP A 246 -14.85 14.14 29.79
C TRP A 246 -13.92 13.74 28.66
N GLU A 247 -13.15 12.67 28.88
CA GLU A 247 -12.33 12.02 27.86
C GLU A 247 -12.57 10.51 27.92
N THR A 248 -12.83 9.89 26.78
CA THR A 248 -12.89 8.43 26.63
C THR A 248 -11.84 7.99 25.64
N THR A 249 -11.04 7.00 26.05
CA THR A 249 -9.95 6.46 25.25
C THR A 249 -10.30 5.05 24.75
N LEU A 250 -10.23 4.84 23.43
CA LEU A 250 -10.25 3.51 22.84
C LEU A 250 -8.81 3.00 22.70
N THR A 251 -8.51 1.90 23.38
CA THR A 251 -7.17 1.30 23.40
C THR A 251 -7.17 -0.15 22.99
N THR A 252 -6.10 -0.55 22.30
CA THR A 252 -5.79 -1.94 22.00
C THR A 252 -5.01 -2.64 23.11
N ARG A 253 -4.64 -1.90 24.17
CA ARG A 253 -3.76 -2.29 25.30
C ARG A 253 -2.32 -2.57 24.90
N THR A 254 -2.06 -3.19 23.75
CA THR A 254 -0.72 -3.49 23.26
C THR A 254 -0.63 -3.26 21.76
N ILE A 255 0.57 -2.95 21.27
CA ILE A 255 0.82 -2.83 19.83
C ILE A 255 0.67 -4.16 19.11
N GLU A 256 0.97 -5.28 19.79
CA GLU A 256 0.65 -6.61 19.27
C GLU A 256 -0.84 -6.73 18.95
N ASN A 257 -1.73 -6.30 19.85
CA ASN A 257 -3.17 -6.32 19.61
C ASN A 257 -3.58 -5.37 18.48
N LEU A 258 -2.96 -4.19 18.35
CA LEU A 258 -3.22 -3.28 17.23
C LEU A 258 -2.94 -3.94 15.88
N TYR A 259 -1.77 -4.54 15.69
CA TYR A 259 -1.48 -5.30 14.48
C TYR A 259 -2.42 -6.49 14.28
N ASN A 260 -2.70 -7.18 15.37
CA ASN A 260 -3.54 -8.36 15.32
C ASN A 260 -4.98 -8.05 14.90
N TRP A 261 -5.55 -6.96 15.41
CA TRP A 261 -6.92 -6.52 15.10
C TRP A 261 -7.01 -5.84 13.74
N GLY A 262 -5.99 -5.08 13.33
CA GLY A 262 -5.87 -4.57 11.96
C GLY A 262 -5.84 -5.70 10.94
N LEU A 263 -5.01 -6.73 11.17
CA LEU A 263 -4.93 -7.90 10.29
C LEU A 263 -6.28 -8.60 10.13
N VAL A 264 -6.94 -9.01 11.23
CA VAL A 264 -8.19 -9.78 11.12
C VAL A 264 -9.37 -8.96 10.63
N SER A 265 -9.32 -7.62 10.72
CA SER A 265 -10.33 -6.76 10.09
C SER A 265 -10.40 -6.90 8.57
N HIS A 266 -9.33 -7.41 7.93
CA HIS A 266 -9.26 -7.70 6.50
C HIS A 266 -9.39 -9.21 6.19
N MET A 267 -9.55 -10.08 7.20
CA MET A 267 -9.49 -11.54 7.06
C MET A 267 -10.59 -12.23 7.89
N ARG A 268 -11.84 -11.98 7.52
CA ARG A 268 -13.03 -12.43 8.26
C ARG A 268 -13.23 -13.94 8.19
N TYR A 269 -13.17 -14.56 7.01
CA TYR A 269 -13.32 -16.01 6.86
C TYR A 269 -12.17 -16.74 7.55
N PHE A 270 -10.96 -16.17 7.53
CA PHE A 270 -9.84 -16.69 8.32
C PHE A 270 -10.11 -16.67 9.83
N GLU A 271 -10.68 -15.59 10.37
CA GLU A 271 -11.06 -15.52 11.78
C GLU A 271 -12.17 -16.53 12.12
N ILE A 272 -13.19 -16.63 11.27
CA ILE A 272 -14.28 -17.61 11.40
C ILE A 272 -13.71 -19.03 11.39
N PHE A 273 -12.76 -19.34 10.50
CA PHE A 273 -12.16 -20.66 10.42
C PHE A 273 -11.48 -21.06 11.73
N GLN A 274 -10.74 -20.14 12.35
CA GLN A 274 -10.10 -20.41 13.63
C GLN A 274 -11.12 -20.70 14.73
N ALA A 275 -12.24 -19.96 14.75
CA ALA A 275 -13.32 -20.18 15.72
C ALA A 275 -14.03 -21.53 15.50
N LEU A 276 -14.28 -21.92 14.25
CA LEU A 276 -14.89 -23.22 13.91
C LEU A 276 -13.96 -24.38 14.26
N ALA A 277 -12.68 -24.29 13.91
CA ALA A 277 -11.68 -25.29 14.29
C ALA A 277 -11.59 -25.48 15.81
N ALA A 278 -11.70 -24.40 16.58
CA ALA A 278 -11.72 -24.47 18.04
C ALA A 278 -12.98 -25.16 18.57
N ARG A 279 -14.15 -24.89 17.99
CA ARG A 279 -15.41 -25.56 18.35
C ARG A 279 -15.38 -27.06 18.07
N GLU A 280 -14.79 -27.46 16.94
CA GLU A 280 -14.60 -28.86 16.57
C GLU A 280 -13.44 -29.54 17.32
N SER A 281 -12.79 -28.84 18.25
CA SER A 281 -11.63 -29.34 19.00
C SER A 281 -10.46 -29.81 18.10
N ASP A 282 -10.34 -29.26 16.88
CA ASP A 282 -9.21 -29.50 15.98
C ASP A 282 -8.02 -28.63 16.39
N SER A 283 -7.29 -29.09 17.41
CA SER A 283 -6.13 -28.39 17.96
C SER A 283 -5.01 -28.16 16.93
N ALA A 284 -4.89 -29.04 15.93
CA ALA A 284 -3.87 -28.93 14.90
C ALA A 284 -4.16 -27.76 13.95
N THR A 285 -5.41 -27.64 13.49
CA THR A 285 -5.85 -26.48 12.67
C THR A 285 -5.76 -25.18 13.48
N VAL A 286 -6.24 -25.16 14.73
CA VAL A 286 -6.14 -23.96 15.58
C VAL A 286 -4.70 -23.50 15.73
N THR A 287 -3.76 -24.44 15.93
CA THR A 287 -2.33 -24.12 16.07
C THR A 287 -1.75 -23.58 14.77
N ALA A 288 -2.09 -24.18 13.63
CA ALA A 288 -1.65 -23.72 12.32
C ALA A 288 -2.15 -22.29 12.02
N LEU A 289 -3.45 -22.03 12.23
CA LEU A 289 -4.06 -20.73 11.99
C LEU A 289 -3.50 -19.64 12.92
N LYS A 290 -3.29 -19.94 14.21
CA LYS A 290 -2.59 -19.03 15.13
C LYS A 290 -1.17 -18.70 14.64
N SER A 291 -0.44 -19.69 14.15
CA SER A 291 0.92 -19.47 13.63
C SER A 291 0.90 -18.61 12.36
N ILE A 292 -0.02 -18.87 11.42
CA ILE A 292 -0.22 -18.03 10.22
C ILE A 292 -0.49 -16.59 10.63
N ARG A 293 -1.46 -16.38 11.54
CA ARG A 293 -1.85 -15.06 12.05
C ARG A 293 -0.65 -14.28 12.61
N VAL A 294 0.16 -14.91 13.46
CA VAL A 294 1.37 -14.29 14.03
C VAL A 294 2.39 -13.92 12.93
N ARG A 295 2.56 -14.75 11.90
CA ARG A 295 3.47 -14.45 10.79
C ARG A 295 2.97 -13.28 9.97
N LEU A 296 1.69 -13.25 9.60
CA LEU A 296 1.12 -12.14 8.84
C LEU A 296 1.18 -10.81 9.62
N THR A 297 0.93 -10.83 10.92
CA THR A 297 1.15 -9.66 11.81
C THR A 297 2.60 -9.19 11.76
N ARG A 298 3.57 -10.10 11.76
CA ARG A 298 4.99 -9.75 11.65
C ARG A 298 5.37 -9.23 10.26
N ALA A 299 4.74 -9.74 9.20
CA ALA A 299 4.88 -9.21 7.84
C ALA A 299 4.39 -7.77 7.76
N ALA A 300 3.20 -7.47 8.29
CA ALA A 300 2.67 -6.11 8.34
C ALA A 300 3.57 -5.14 9.13
N ARG A 301 4.18 -5.59 10.23
CA ARG A 301 5.18 -4.80 10.96
C ARG A 301 6.45 -4.55 10.15
N ALA A 302 6.91 -5.55 9.40
CA ALA A 302 8.07 -5.41 8.53
C ALA A 302 7.81 -4.39 7.41
N LEU A 303 6.60 -4.41 6.81
CA LEU A 303 6.16 -3.38 5.87
C LEU A 303 6.18 -1.97 6.50
N ASP A 304 5.64 -1.79 7.70
CA ASP A 304 5.67 -0.48 8.37
C ASP A 304 7.12 0.01 8.59
N HIS A 305 8.04 -0.88 8.98
CA HIS A 305 9.46 -0.54 9.11
C HIS A 305 10.09 -0.14 7.76
N MET A 306 9.71 -0.80 6.67
CA MET A 306 10.15 -0.42 5.33
C MET A 306 9.65 0.98 4.97
N LEU A 307 8.34 1.25 5.11
CA LEU A 307 7.76 2.57 4.82
C LEU A 307 8.37 3.67 5.69
N ALA A 308 8.66 3.37 6.95
CA ALA A 308 9.34 4.27 7.86
C ALA A 308 10.77 4.58 7.40
N ALA A 309 11.54 3.56 6.98
CA ALA A 309 12.88 3.76 6.42
C ALA A 309 12.83 4.65 5.17
N LEU A 310 11.89 4.38 4.24
CA LEU A 310 11.70 5.18 3.02
C LEU A 310 11.26 6.63 3.27
N SER A 311 10.85 6.97 4.49
CA SER A 311 10.52 8.35 4.91
C SER A 311 11.78 9.18 5.28
N ASN A 312 12.98 8.64 5.09
CA ASN A 312 14.26 9.31 5.38
C ASN A 312 14.96 9.81 4.11
N PRO A 313 15.71 10.92 4.18
CA PRO A 313 16.35 11.51 3.00
C PRO A 313 17.43 10.59 2.41
N LEU A 314 17.44 10.52 1.08
CA LEU A 314 18.43 9.75 0.32
C LEU A 314 19.57 10.67 -0.12
N ASN A 315 20.42 11.05 0.84
CA ASN A 315 21.62 11.84 0.56
C ASN A 315 22.90 11.03 0.80
N ASN A 316 24.03 11.55 0.31
CA ASN A 316 25.33 10.84 0.30
C ASN A 316 25.81 10.33 1.68
N HIS A 317 25.24 10.80 2.80
CA HIS A 317 25.63 10.39 4.15
C HIS A 317 24.75 9.29 4.74
N HIS A 318 23.50 9.16 4.29
CA HIS A 318 22.52 8.23 4.87
C HIS A 318 21.87 7.29 3.84
N GLU A 319 22.12 7.48 2.55
CA GLU A 319 21.54 6.68 1.46
C GLU A 319 21.74 5.18 1.67
N ALA A 320 22.97 4.74 1.96
CA ALA A 320 23.27 3.32 2.18
C ALA A 320 22.49 2.75 3.38
N ASP A 321 22.37 3.52 4.47
CA ASP A 321 21.65 3.10 5.67
C ASP A 321 20.14 2.97 5.40
N VAL A 322 19.57 3.89 4.63
CA VAL A 322 18.15 3.87 4.25
C VAL A 322 17.86 2.68 3.32
N ILE A 323 18.70 2.45 2.31
CA ILE A 323 18.56 1.32 1.37
C ILE A 323 18.65 -0.01 2.13
N GLU A 324 19.67 -0.18 2.97
CA GLU A 324 19.86 -1.41 3.75
C GLU A 324 18.70 -1.65 4.72
N THR A 325 18.27 -0.62 5.46
CA THR A 325 17.15 -0.74 6.42
C THR A 325 15.85 -1.09 5.71
N ALA A 326 15.58 -0.50 4.54
CA ALA A 326 14.40 -0.79 3.75
C ALA A 326 14.45 -2.21 3.14
N ALA A 327 15.61 -2.63 2.62
CA ALA A 327 15.81 -3.97 2.07
C ALA A 327 15.68 -5.05 3.16
N GLU A 328 16.31 -4.89 4.32
CA GLU A 328 16.18 -5.82 5.46
C GLU A 328 14.72 -5.92 5.95
N ALA A 329 13.99 -4.80 5.95
CA ALA A 329 12.57 -4.80 6.27
C ALA A 329 11.75 -5.60 5.25
N PHE A 330 12.00 -5.43 3.97
CA PHE A 330 11.35 -6.20 2.91
C PHE A 330 11.69 -7.70 2.96
N ASP A 331 12.95 -8.06 3.24
CA ASP A 331 13.37 -9.45 3.42
C ASP A 331 12.61 -10.14 4.55
N ARG A 332 12.42 -9.44 5.68
CA ARG A 332 11.62 -9.93 6.82
C ARG A 332 10.16 -10.10 6.44
N GLU A 333 9.59 -9.17 5.67
CA GLU A 333 8.22 -9.28 5.15
C GLU A 333 8.04 -10.57 4.33
N LEU A 334 8.91 -10.79 3.33
CA LEU A 334 8.89 -11.97 2.47
C LEU A 334 9.08 -13.27 3.27
N LEU A 335 9.98 -13.27 4.26
CA LEU A 335 10.18 -14.40 5.16
C LEU A 335 8.88 -14.78 5.89
N TYR A 336 8.15 -13.79 6.41
CA TYR A 336 6.93 -14.04 7.15
C TYR A 336 5.76 -14.45 6.25
N LEU A 337 5.63 -13.86 5.05
CA LEU A 337 4.63 -14.28 4.06
C LEU A 337 4.87 -15.72 3.60
N ALA A 338 6.11 -16.06 3.21
CA ALA A 338 6.47 -17.42 2.80
C ALA A 338 6.19 -18.45 3.92
N ALA A 339 6.48 -18.11 5.18
CA ALA A 339 6.17 -18.97 6.32
C ALA A 339 4.66 -19.17 6.51
N ALA A 340 3.83 -18.14 6.30
CA ALA A 340 2.37 -18.26 6.35
C ALA A 340 1.86 -19.19 5.23
N PHE A 341 2.35 -19.02 4.00
CA PHE A 341 1.99 -19.86 2.86
C PHE A 341 2.42 -21.32 3.02
N ASP A 342 3.60 -21.58 3.60
CA ASP A 342 4.08 -22.93 3.88
C ASP A 342 3.18 -23.64 4.91
N ILE A 343 2.83 -22.96 6.00
CA ILE A 343 1.96 -23.54 7.03
C ILE A 343 0.58 -23.86 6.45
N TYR A 344 -0.01 -22.92 5.69
CA TYR A 344 -1.33 -23.15 5.12
C TYR A 344 -1.30 -24.24 4.04
N GLY A 345 -0.28 -24.21 3.18
CA GLY A 345 -0.04 -25.20 2.13
C GLY A 345 0.14 -26.62 2.65
N ARG A 346 0.71 -26.79 3.85
CA ARG A 346 0.79 -28.10 4.51
C ARG A 346 -0.50 -28.50 5.21
N ARG A 347 -1.25 -27.54 5.77
CA ARG A 347 -2.45 -27.86 6.53
C ARG A 347 -3.60 -28.31 5.64
N TYR A 348 -3.83 -27.63 4.52
CA TYR A 348 -4.98 -27.90 3.66
C TYR A 348 -5.07 -29.36 3.14
N PRO A 349 -3.99 -29.98 2.63
CA PRO A 349 -4.05 -31.38 2.19
C PRO A 349 -4.43 -32.38 3.29
N LEU A 350 -4.19 -32.04 4.57
CA LEU A 350 -4.57 -32.83 5.73
C LEU A 350 -6.04 -32.60 6.14
N LEU A 351 -6.65 -31.50 5.69
CA LEU A 351 -8.09 -31.28 5.84
C LEU A 351 -8.87 -32.06 4.78
N ILE A 352 -8.33 -32.17 3.57
CA ILE A 352 -8.92 -32.98 2.49
C ILE A 352 -8.88 -34.47 2.82
N ASP A 353 -7.80 -34.94 3.43
CA ASP A 353 -7.63 -36.32 3.83
C ASP A 353 -6.86 -36.39 5.16
N PRO A 354 -7.59 -36.49 6.29
CA PRO A 354 -7.00 -36.53 7.63
C PRO A 354 -6.15 -37.77 7.94
N THR A 355 -6.21 -38.81 7.09
CA THR A 355 -5.47 -40.08 7.32
C THR A 355 -4.01 -40.01 6.89
N ARG A 356 -3.65 -38.94 6.17
CA ARG A 356 -2.31 -38.68 5.66
C ARG A 356 -1.29 -38.41 6.77
N ASP A 357 -0.06 -38.92 6.60
CA ASP A 357 1.06 -38.63 7.51
C ASP A 357 1.58 -37.19 7.29
N PRO A 358 1.44 -36.28 8.28
CA PRO A 358 1.87 -34.88 8.17
C PRO A 358 3.35 -34.72 7.78
N LYS A 359 4.22 -35.69 8.07
CA LYS A 359 5.66 -35.61 7.77
C LYS A 359 5.97 -35.63 6.28
N ASN A 360 5.05 -36.15 5.46
CA ASN A 360 5.24 -36.30 4.02
C ASN A 360 4.76 -35.08 3.22
N PHE A 361 4.15 -34.08 3.87
CA PHE A 361 3.65 -32.87 3.21
C PHE A 361 4.62 -31.71 3.41
N ARG A 362 5.42 -31.44 2.37
CA ARG A 362 6.35 -30.30 2.29
C ARG A 362 5.92 -29.28 1.22
N GLN A 363 4.63 -29.22 0.94
CA GLN A 363 4.05 -28.31 -0.04
C GLN A 363 3.80 -26.95 0.61
N SER A 364 3.95 -25.89 -0.18
CA SER A 364 3.65 -24.52 0.24
C SER A 364 2.64 -23.91 -0.72
N LEU A 365 1.73 -23.11 -0.18
CA LEU A 365 0.67 -22.43 -0.94
C LEU A 365 1.26 -21.47 -2.00
N ASP A 366 2.52 -21.06 -1.87
CA ASP A 366 3.23 -20.23 -2.86
C ASP A 366 3.82 -21.02 -4.05
N GLY A 367 3.65 -22.33 -4.09
CA GLY A 367 4.18 -23.18 -5.14
C GLY A 367 3.45 -22.98 -6.46
N LYS A 368 4.17 -22.72 -7.56
CA LYS A 368 3.60 -22.50 -8.91
C LYS A 368 2.48 -23.49 -9.30
N GLY A 369 2.65 -24.78 -9.00
CA GLY A 369 1.67 -25.84 -9.28
C GLY A 369 0.63 -26.11 -8.20
N TYR A 370 0.71 -25.47 -7.02
CA TYR A 370 -0.05 -25.85 -5.83
C TYR A 370 -1.57 -25.84 -6.05
N ILE A 371 -2.11 -24.75 -6.62
CA ILE A 371 -3.56 -24.64 -6.92
C ILE A 371 -4.03 -25.75 -7.85
N ARG A 372 -3.31 -25.98 -8.95
CA ARG A 372 -3.63 -27.06 -9.90
C ARG A 372 -3.55 -28.45 -9.28
N ASP A 373 -2.51 -28.69 -8.49
CA ASP A 373 -2.18 -30.03 -8.02
C ASP A 373 -3.08 -30.46 -6.84
N HIS A 374 -3.55 -29.50 -6.03
CA HIS A 374 -4.27 -29.74 -4.76
C HIS A 374 -5.66 -29.13 -4.64
N VAL A 375 -6.00 -28.08 -5.40
CA VAL A 375 -7.22 -27.29 -5.18
C VAL A 375 -8.22 -27.46 -6.33
N GLU A 376 -7.76 -27.41 -7.59
CA GLU A 376 -8.62 -27.51 -8.78
C GLU A 376 -9.34 -28.85 -8.94
N LYS A 377 -8.89 -29.89 -8.23
CA LYS A 377 -9.56 -31.20 -8.22
C LYS A 377 -10.76 -31.24 -7.28
N GLU A 378 -10.79 -30.33 -6.29
CA GLU A 378 -11.76 -30.36 -5.21
C GLU A 378 -12.87 -29.33 -5.37
N TYR A 379 -12.66 -28.28 -6.18
CA TYR A 379 -13.62 -27.18 -6.33
C TYR A 379 -13.77 -26.74 -7.79
N ASP A 380 -14.97 -26.26 -8.12
CA ASP A 380 -15.28 -25.74 -9.45
C ASP A 380 -14.42 -24.52 -9.81
N ALA A 381 -14.01 -24.44 -11.08
CA ALA A 381 -13.14 -23.38 -11.58
C ALA A 381 -13.69 -21.96 -11.34
N GLY A 382 -15.03 -21.79 -11.37
CA GLY A 382 -15.67 -20.51 -11.11
C GLY A 382 -15.47 -19.99 -9.68
N LEU A 383 -15.24 -20.88 -8.71
CA LEU A 383 -14.97 -20.52 -7.31
C LEU A 383 -13.51 -20.12 -7.08
N LEU A 384 -12.62 -20.49 -8.01
CA LEU A 384 -11.17 -20.35 -7.85
C LEU A 384 -10.59 -19.12 -8.55
N VAL A 385 -11.41 -18.30 -9.21
CA VAL A 385 -10.96 -17.15 -10.02
C VAL A 385 -10.06 -16.20 -9.22
N ASP A 386 -10.52 -15.76 -8.05
CA ASP A 386 -9.72 -14.86 -7.20
C ASP A 386 -8.52 -15.55 -6.57
N VAL A 387 -8.67 -16.81 -6.15
CA VAL A 387 -7.56 -17.61 -5.61
C VAL A 387 -6.45 -17.75 -6.66
N GLN A 388 -6.79 -18.07 -7.90
CA GLN A 388 -5.83 -18.19 -9.00
C GLN A 388 -5.15 -16.87 -9.33
N ARG A 389 -5.91 -15.77 -9.39
CA ARG A 389 -5.39 -14.41 -9.61
C ARG A 389 -4.38 -14.03 -8.51
N LEU A 390 -4.77 -14.18 -7.25
CA LEU A 390 -3.95 -13.78 -6.10
C LEU A 390 -2.73 -14.69 -5.88
N HIS A 391 -2.83 -15.98 -6.23
CA HIS A 391 -1.75 -16.95 -6.09
C HIS A 391 -0.51 -16.62 -6.94
N VAL A 392 -0.67 -15.84 -8.02
CA VAL A 392 0.46 -15.35 -8.82
C VAL A 392 1.41 -14.51 -7.95
N TYR A 393 0.90 -13.63 -7.09
CA TYR A 393 1.72 -12.82 -6.18
C TYR A 393 2.42 -13.65 -5.10
N ALA A 394 1.79 -14.73 -4.60
CA ALA A 394 2.48 -15.67 -3.72
C ALA A 394 3.66 -16.35 -4.43
N THR A 395 3.51 -16.69 -5.71
CA THR A 395 4.60 -17.23 -6.52
C THR A 395 5.73 -16.20 -6.70
N VAL A 396 5.41 -14.92 -6.87
CA VAL A 396 6.41 -13.83 -6.87
C VAL A 396 7.15 -13.76 -5.53
N CYS A 397 6.45 -13.80 -4.39
CA CYS A 397 7.08 -13.84 -3.06
C CYS A 397 8.10 -14.99 -2.95
N LYS A 398 7.76 -16.16 -3.50
CA LYS A 398 8.66 -17.33 -3.50
C LYS A 398 9.91 -17.10 -4.31
N VAL A 399 9.78 -16.52 -5.51
CA VAL A 399 10.93 -16.19 -6.37
C VAL A 399 11.87 -15.22 -5.65
N LEU A 400 11.33 -14.13 -5.11
CA LEU A 400 12.09 -13.14 -4.35
C LEU A 400 12.78 -13.78 -3.13
N ARG A 401 12.03 -14.57 -2.36
CA ARG A 401 12.57 -15.28 -1.19
C ARG A 401 13.67 -16.25 -1.58
N ASN A 402 13.60 -16.92 -2.73
CA ASN A 402 14.65 -17.81 -3.19
C ASN A 402 15.93 -17.04 -3.55
N HIS A 403 15.81 -15.87 -4.18
CA HIS A 403 16.98 -15.01 -4.41
C HIS A 403 17.66 -14.57 -3.11
N ILE A 404 16.93 -14.40 -2.00
CA ILE A 404 17.53 -14.16 -0.67
C ILE A 404 18.37 -15.36 -0.17
N HIS A 405 17.98 -16.61 -0.51
CA HIS A 405 18.81 -17.78 -0.14
C HIS A 405 20.11 -17.84 -0.92
N ASP A 406 20.08 -17.37 -2.17
CA ASP A 406 21.21 -17.45 -3.09
C ASP A 406 22.11 -16.19 -3.05
N GLY A 407 21.62 -15.08 -2.48
CA GLY A 407 22.33 -13.80 -2.38
C GLY A 407 21.52 -12.70 -1.70
N ILE A 408 21.97 -11.45 -1.83
CA ILE A 408 21.25 -10.27 -1.32
C ILE A 408 20.27 -9.81 -2.41
N LEU A 409 19.05 -9.41 -2.04
CA LEU A 409 18.13 -8.80 -3.01
C LEU A 409 18.78 -7.55 -3.62
N PRO A 410 18.80 -7.41 -4.95
CA PRO A 410 19.40 -6.27 -5.63
C PRO A 410 18.47 -5.05 -5.54
N VAL A 411 18.42 -4.46 -4.36
CA VAL A 411 17.66 -3.24 -4.05
C VAL A 411 18.62 -2.05 -4.16
N ASN A 412 18.24 -1.03 -4.92
CA ASN A 412 19.05 0.18 -5.07
C ASN A 412 18.16 1.38 -5.40
N GLN A 413 18.78 2.55 -5.53
CA GLN A 413 18.13 3.79 -5.90
C GLN A 413 18.05 3.94 -7.43
N HIS A 414 16.88 4.31 -7.92
CA HIS A 414 16.60 4.53 -9.34
C HIS A 414 15.78 5.81 -9.53
N LEU A 415 15.89 6.44 -10.71
CA LEU A 415 15.03 7.56 -11.03
C LEU A 415 13.56 7.11 -11.05
N GLY A 416 12.73 7.79 -10.26
CA GLY A 416 11.29 7.52 -10.20
C GLY A 416 10.51 8.14 -11.36
N ARG A 417 11.15 9.09 -12.05
CA ARG A 417 10.64 9.84 -13.21
C ARG A 417 11.79 10.13 -14.17
N SER A 418 11.47 10.28 -15.45
CA SER A 418 12.44 10.66 -16.49
C SER A 418 12.88 12.13 -16.43
N TYR A 419 12.22 12.93 -15.60
CA TYR A 419 12.48 14.35 -15.37
C TYR A 419 12.59 14.64 -13.88
N GLY A 420 13.24 15.76 -13.56
CA GLY A 420 13.56 16.11 -12.18
C GLY A 420 14.67 15.24 -11.61
N SER A 421 14.78 15.24 -10.28
CA SER A 421 15.82 14.50 -9.55
C SER A 421 15.25 13.53 -8.52
N THR A 422 13.94 13.26 -8.58
CA THR A 422 13.27 12.35 -7.65
C THR A 422 13.74 10.92 -7.88
N ARG A 423 14.18 10.28 -6.80
CA ARG A 423 14.70 8.93 -6.82
C ARG A 423 13.90 8.03 -5.87
N ASN A 424 13.66 6.81 -6.30
CA ASN A 424 12.94 5.77 -5.56
C ASN A 424 13.90 4.64 -5.19
N ILE A 425 13.65 3.96 -4.09
CA ILE A 425 14.28 2.67 -3.81
C ILE A 425 13.47 1.59 -4.51
N ALA A 426 14.14 0.77 -5.32
CA ALA A 426 13.50 -0.21 -6.19
C ALA A 426 14.30 -1.51 -6.27
N LEU A 427 13.59 -2.59 -6.56
CA LEU A 427 14.14 -3.91 -6.82
C LEU A 427 14.59 -4.00 -8.28
N ASN A 428 15.81 -4.45 -8.54
CA ASN A 428 16.30 -4.71 -9.89
C ASN A 428 15.77 -6.05 -10.44
N LEU A 429 14.86 -5.96 -11.41
CA LEU A 429 14.26 -7.12 -12.06
C LEU A 429 15.16 -7.73 -13.15
N ASP A 430 16.11 -6.98 -13.73
CA ASP A 430 17.05 -7.53 -14.72
C ASP A 430 17.96 -8.61 -14.11
N ALA A 431 18.15 -8.60 -12.79
CA ALA A 431 18.85 -9.64 -12.05
C ALA A 431 17.98 -10.90 -11.78
N MET A 432 16.71 -10.90 -12.18
CA MET A 432 15.72 -11.95 -11.85
C MET A 432 14.97 -12.42 -13.10
N PRO A 433 15.55 -13.34 -13.90
CA PRO A 433 14.92 -13.84 -15.13
C PRO A 433 13.51 -14.42 -14.92
N GLU A 434 13.19 -14.92 -13.74
CA GLU A 434 11.89 -15.48 -13.34
C GLU A 434 10.79 -14.42 -13.21
N LEU A 435 11.17 -13.15 -13.07
CA LEU A 435 10.25 -12.00 -13.01
C LEU A 435 10.38 -11.09 -14.23
N LEU A 436 11.28 -11.39 -15.17
CA LEU A 436 11.51 -10.53 -16.32
C LEU A 436 10.50 -10.80 -17.46
N PRO A 437 9.74 -9.79 -17.94
CA PRO A 437 8.88 -9.95 -19.10
C PRO A 437 9.65 -10.48 -20.32
N GLY A 438 9.10 -11.50 -20.98
CA GLY A 438 9.70 -12.13 -22.17
C GLY A 438 10.78 -13.17 -21.89
N SER A 439 11.16 -13.39 -20.64
CA SER A 439 12.04 -14.50 -20.24
C SER A 439 11.33 -15.86 -20.34
N THR A 440 12.06 -16.93 -20.66
CA THR A 440 11.52 -18.31 -20.67
C THR A 440 11.30 -18.88 -19.27
N ALA A 441 11.92 -18.27 -18.23
CA ALA A 441 11.77 -18.69 -16.84
C ALA A 441 10.54 -18.07 -16.15
N VAL A 442 9.93 -17.05 -16.76
CA VAL A 442 8.81 -16.31 -16.16
C VAL A 442 7.59 -17.19 -15.92
N ASP A 443 6.85 -16.90 -14.85
CA ASP A 443 5.52 -17.48 -14.70
C ASP A 443 4.58 -16.93 -15.77
N THR A 444 4.11 -17.80 -16.67
CA THR A 444 3.23 -17.43 -17.78
C THR A 444 1.86 -16.91 -17.33
N ARG A 445 1.53 -17.01 -16.03
CA ARG A 445 0.32 -16.44 -15.43
C ARG A 445 0.48 -14.96 -15.06
N LEU A 446 1.71 -14.43 -15.00
CA LEU A 446 1.93 -13.00 -14.82
C LEU A 446 1.36 -12.26 -16.03
N THR A 447 0.61 -11.19 -15.76
CA THR A 447 -0.07 -10.36 -16.77
C THR A 447 0.39 -8.92 -16.63
N GLN A 448 0.05 -8.06 -17.59
CA GLN A 448 0.33 -6.62 -17.51
C GLN A 448 -0.13 -6.01 -16.18
N ALA A 449 -1.36 -6.31 -15.76
CA ALA A 449 -1.91 -5.82 -14.50
C ALA A 449 -1.07 -6.24 -13.28
N HIS A 450 -0.48 -7.45 -13.28
CA HIS A 450 0.39 -7.86 -12.17
C HIS A 450 1.68 -7.02 -12.12
N TYR A 451 2.27 -6.69 -13.28
CA TYR A 451 3.46 -5.84 -13.34
C TYR A 451 3.15 -4.39 -12.98
N ASP A 452 2.01 -3.86 -13.44
CA ASP A 452 1.55 -2.52 -13.09
C ASP A 452 1.36 -2.42 -11.57
N SER A 453 0.65 -3.37 -10.94
CA SER A 453 0.42 -3.38 -9.49
C SER A 453 1.66 -3.67 -8.64
N LEU A 454 2.70 -4.30 -9.20
CA LEU A 454 4.02 -4.38 -8.55
C LEU A 454 4.81 -3.07 -8.67
N GLY A 455 4.30 -2.08 -9.39
CA GLY A 455 4.98 -0.83 -9.67
C GLY A 455 6.23 -1.03 -10.50
N ALA A 456 6.18 -1.90 -11.51
CA ALA A 456 7.31 -2.19 -12.39
C ALA A 456 7.44 -1.17 -13.52
N TRP A 457 8.66 -0.74 -13.82
CA TRP A 457 8.96 0.17 -14.94
C TRP A 457 10.39 -0.02 -15.48
N GLN A 458 10.64 0.59 -16.63
CA GLN A 458 11.97 0.77 -17.17
C GLN A 458 12.53 2.12 -16.70
N ALA A 459 13.41 2.07 -15.71
CA ALA A 459 14.06 3.24 -15.13
C ALA A 459 15.13 3.80 -16.05
N ASP A 460 15.12 5.12 -16.18
CA ASP A 460 16.19 5.86 -16.85
C ASP A 460 17.47 5.82 -16.01
N PRO A 461 18.64 5.76 -16.68
CA PRO A 461 19.91 5.80 -15.98
C PRO A 461 20.10 7.15 -15.30
N ALA A 462 20.65 7.15 -14.08
CA ALA A 462 21.07 8.39 -13.42
C ALA A 462 22.30 9.01 -14.12
N ASP A 463 23.13 8.19 -14.77
CA ASP A 463 24.32 8.61 -15.51
C ASP A 463 24.08 8.62 -17.02
N ALA A 464 24.53 9.69 -17.71
CA ALA A 464 24.25 9.95 -19.13
C ALA A 464 24.69 8.85 -20.14
N PHE A 465 25.46 7.86 -19.69
CA PHE A 465 25.96 6.75 -20.53
C PHE A 465 25.60 5.36 -19.99
N ALA A 466 24.87 5.27 -18.88
CA ALA A 466 24.41 3.99 -18.37
C ALA A 466 23.18 3.49 -19.14
N THR A 467 22.90 2.18 -19.05
CA THR A 467 21.72 1.59 -19.68
C THR A 467 20.50 1.71 -18.78
N THR A 468 19.33 1.78 -19.39
CA THR A 468 18.05 1.65 -18.67
C THR A 468 17.97 0.29 -17.97
N MET A 469 17.28 0.26 -16.84
CA MET A 469 17.10 -0.96 -16.03
C MET A 469 15.62 -1.23 -15.80
N LYS A 470 15.22 -2.50 -15.76
CA LYS A 470 13.86 -2.90 -15.37
C LYS A 470 13.82 -3.07 -13.87
N VAL A 471 12.94 -2.33 -13.20
CA VAL A 471 12.87 -2.28 -11.75
C VAL A 471 11.42 -2.31 -11.26
N ALA A 472 11.21 -2.59 -9.97
CA ALA A 472 9.91 -2.49 -9.30
C ALA A 472 10.02 -1.67 -8.00
N ASP A 473 9.09 -0.75 -7.77
CA ASP A 473 9.15 0.21 -6.65
C ASP A 473 8.97 -0.55 -5.34
N LEU A 474 9.91 -0.39 -4.40
CA LEU A 474 9.98 -1.26 -3.23
C LEU A 474 8.73 -1.11 -2.33
N ALA A 475 8.26 0.12 -2.12
CA ALA A 475 7.05 0.37 -1.34
C ALA A 475 5.82 -0.23 -2.01
N THR A 476 5.69 -0.05 -3.32
CA THR A 476 4.58 -0.58 -4.10
C THR A 476 4.57 -2.10 -4.10
N ALA A 477 5.73 -2.73 -4.36
CA ALA A 477 5.88 -4.18 -4.31
C ALA A 477 5.54 -4.74 -2.92
N GLY A 478 6.08 -4.18 -1.83
CA GLY A 478 5.78 -4.64 -0.47
C GLY A 478 4.30 -4.55 -0.12
N VAL A 479 3.67 -3.39 -0.34
CA VAL A 479 2.22 -3.25 -0.10
C VAL A 479 1.41 -4.24 -0.93
N THR A 480 1.71 -4.39 -2.23
CA THR A 480 1.00 -5.29 -3.12
C THR A 480 1.16 -6.75 -2.70
N LEU A 481 2.36 -7.18 -2.33
CA LEU A 481 2.62 -8.56 -1.90
C LEU A 481 1.97 -8.87 -0.55
N LEU A 482 2.04 -7.95 0.42
CA LEU A 482 1.32 -8.12 1.69
C LEU A 482 -0.18 -8.23 1.46
N VAL A 483 -0.80 -7.21 0.84
CA VAL A 483 -2.26 -7.14 0.67
C VAL A 483 -2.76 -8.32 -0.15
N SER A 484 -2.11 -8.65 -1.27
CA SER A 484 -2.48 -9.80 -2.10
C SER A 484 -2.29 -11.12 -1.36
N GLY A 485 -1.28 -11.23 -0.49
CA GLY A 485 -1.06 -12.39 0.37
C GLY A 485 -2.16 -12.57 1.42
N LEU A 486 -2.60 -11.48 2.05
CA LEU A 486 -3.74 -11.48 2.98
C LEU A 486 -5.03 -11.91 2.26
N GLN A 487 -5.30 -11.31 1.10
CA GLN A 487 -6.48 -11.63 0.28
C GLN A 487 -6.44 -13.07 -0.22
N LEU A 488 -5.28 -13.60 -0.60
CA LEU A 488 -5.15 -15.00 -1.01
C LEU A 488 -5.56 -15.94 0.13
N ILE A 489 -5.05 -15.69 1.34
CA ILE A 489 -5.38 -16.51 2.52
C ILE A 489 -6.87 -16.39 2.84
N GLU A 490 -7.45 -15.20 2.75
CA GLU A 490 -8.87 -14.96 2.99
C GLU A 490 -9.76 -15.66 1.96
N GLU A 491 -9.56 -15.40 0.65
CA GLU A 491 -10.38 -15.99 -0.41
C GLU A 491 -10.18 -17.51 -0.48
N PHE A 492 -8.96 -18.02 -0.26
CA PHE A 492 -8.73 -19.46 -0.13
C PHE A 492 -9.50 -20.04 1.05
N THR A 493 -9.50 -19.37 2.22
CA THR A 493 -10.26 -19.83 3.40
C THR A 493 -11.76 -19.82 3.15
N LYS A 494 -12.26 -18.77 2.49
CA LYS A 494 -13.66 -18.63 2.11
C LYS A 494 -14.12 -19.76 1.19
N VAL A 495 -13.32 -20.11 0.17
CA VAL A 495 -13.63 -21.24 -0.73
C VAL A 495 -13.79 -22.53 0.07
N ILE A 496 -12.80 -22.87 0.92
CA ILE A 496 -12.80 -24.16 1.63
C ILE A 496 -13.85 -24.23 2.74
N LEU A 497 -14.25 -23.10 3.34
CA LEU A 497 -15.30 -23.08 4.35
C LEU A 497 -16.70 -23.14 3.75
N ARG A 498 -16.92 -22.52 2.59
CA ARG A 498 -18.26 -22.38 2.00
C ARG A 498 -18.65 -23.51 1.04
N ASN A 499 -17.70 -24.31 0.60
CA ASN A 499 -17.93 -25.33 -0.41
C ASN A 499 -17.37 -26.67 0.07
N GLU A 500 -18.14 -27.75 -0.12
CA GLU A 500 -17.67 -29.10 0.13
C GLU A 500 -16.72 -29.54 -1.00
N PRO A 501 -15.61 -30.22 -0.67
CA PRO A 501 -14.71 -30.75 -1.69
C PRO A 501 -15.38 -31.88 -2.49
N GLN A 502 -15.23 -31.85 -3.81
CA GLN A 502 -15.92 -32.77 -4.73
C GLN A 502 -15.39 -34.20 -4.73
N THR A 503 -14.08 -34.39 -4.53
CA THR A 503 -13.43 -35.69 -4.74
C THR A 503 -12.89 -36.34 -3.46
N ALA A 504 -12.88 -35.59 -2.36
CA ALA A 504 -12.43 -36.07 -1.06
C ALA A 504 -13.36 -37.16 -0.50
N ALA A 505 -12.81 -38.33 -0.19
CA ALA A 505 -13.60 -39.48 0.30
C ALA A 505 -14.06 -39.32 1.77
N ALA A 506 -13.26 -38.66 2.60
CA ALA A 506 -13.55 -38.42 4.01
C ALA A 506 -12.89 -37.10 4.49
N PRO A 507 -13.35 -35.94 3.97
CA PRO A 507 -12.79 -34.65 4.35
C PRO A 507 -13.06 -34.32 5.82
N SER A 508 -12.26 -33.41 6.36
CA SER A 508 -12.51 -32.78 7.66
C SER A 508 -13.91 -32.13 7.68
N PRO A 509 -14.65 -32.23 8.80
CA PRO A 509 -15.96 -31.57 8.95
C PRO A 509 -15.88 -30.04 8.92
N LEU A 510 -14.68 -29.47 8.92
CA LEU A 510 -14.46 -28.03 8.77
C LEU A 510 -14.61 -27.56 7.32
N LEU A 511 -14.53 -28.46 6.33
CA LEU A 511 -14.68 -28.11 4.92
C LEU A 511 -16.16 -28.05 4.54
N GLY A 512 -16.59 -27.00 3.83
CA GLY A 512 -17.99 -26.80 3.45
C GLY A 512 -18.96 -26.51 4.60
N CYS A 513 -18.48 -26.33 5.83
CA CYS A 513 -19.32 -26.20 7.02
C CYS A 513 -20.10 -24.88 7.11
N LEU A 514 -19.71 -23.86 6.35
CA LEU A 514 -20.38 -22.55 6.34
C LEU A 514 -21.39 -22.49 5.19
N THR A 515 -22.61 -22.98 5.46
CA THR A 515 -23.71 -22.92 4.51
C THR A 515 -24.39 -21.55 4.55
N ALA A 516 -24.45 -20.88 3.40
CA ALA A 516 -25.18 -19.63 3.22
C ALA A 516 -26.45 -19.91 2.40
N PRO A 517 -27.66 -19.56 2.89
CA PRO A 517 -28.87 -19.71 2.08
C PRO A 517 -28.81 -18.83 0.82
N PRO A 518 -29.60 -19.12 -0.24
CA PRO A 518 -29.52 -18.44 -1.53
C PRO A 518 -29.65 -16.91 -1.49
N GLU A 519 -30.33 -16.37 -0.47
CA GLU A 519 -30.56 -14.94 -0.27
C GLU A 519 -29.59 -14.30 0.74
N TRP A 520 -28.63 -15.08 1.26
CA TRP A 520 -27.68 -14.58 2.24
C TRP A 520 -26.65 -13.69 1.57
N SER A 521 -26.64 -12.42 1.97
CA SER A 521 -25.52 -11.51 1.73
C SER A 521 -24.62 -11.47 2.96
N GLU A 522 -23.36 -11.18 2.70
CA GLU A 522 -22.38 -11.02 3.76
C GLU A 522 -22.71 -9.74 4.55
N PRO A 523 -22.93 -9.81 5.88
CA PRO A 523 -23.30 -8.63 6.65
C PRO A 523 -22.11 -7.66 6.74
N PRO A 524 -22.38 -6.35 6.90
CA PRO A 524 -21.34 -5.33 7.00
C PRO A 524 -20.42 -5.59 8.18
N LEU A 525 -19.18 -5.13 8.07
CA LEU A 525 -18.19 -5.21 9.15
C LEU A 525 -18.66 -4.40 10.36
N HIS A 526 -18.38 -4.92 11.56
CA HIS A 526 -18.60 -4.20 12.80
C HIS A 526 -17.73 -2.92 12.83
N GLU A 527 -18.22 -1.82 13.39
CA GLU A 527 -17.56 -0.50 13.38
C GLU A 527 -16.09 -0.55 13.84
N ARG A 528 -15.79 -1.34 14.87
CA ARG A 528 -14.40 -1.57 15.33
C ARG A 528 -13.51 -2.20 14.26
N ALA A 529 -14.01 -3.17 13.50
CA ALA A 529 -13.24 -3.76 12.40
C ALA A 529 -13.02 -2.72 11.29
N VAL A 530 -14.02 -1.89 10.98
CA VAL A 530 -13.87 -0.76 10.04
C VAL A 530 -12.78 0.21 10.50
N LEU A 531 -12.77 0.59 11.78
CA LEU A 531 -11.73 1.43 12.38
C LEU A 531 -10.34 0.81 12.25
N TYR A 532 -10.18 -0.45 12.65
CA TYR A 532 -8.87 -1.12 12.58
C TYR A 532 -8.41 -1.32 11.14
N GLY A 533 -9.31 -1.60 10.20
CA GLY A 533 -9.00 -1.67 8.78
C GLY A 533 -8.53 -0.32 8.23
N ALA A 534 -9.26 0.76 8.55
CA ALA A 534 -8.90 2.12 8.13
C ALA A 534 -7.52 2.56 8.65
N LEU A 535 -7.17 2.22 9.90
CA LEU A 535 -5.83 2.48 10.45
C LEU A 535 -4.71 1.79 9.67
N PHE A 536 -5.00 0.71 8.97
CA PHE A 536 -4.05 -0.01 8.12
C PHE A 536 -4.15 0.36 6.64
N GLY A 537 -5.09 1.24 6.26
CA GLY A 537 -5.39 1.55 4.86
C GLY A 537 -6.11 0.43 4.12
N TYR A 538 -6.69 -0.53 4.86
CA TYR A 538 -7.57 -1.56 4.31
C TYR A 538 -8.99 -0.98 4.18
N HIS A 539 -9.15 -0.05 3.23
CA HIS A 539 -10.46 0.50 2.94
C HIS A 539 -11.30 -0.57 2.25
N PRO A 540 -12.57 -0.81 2.67
CA PRO A 540 -13.48 -1.61 1.88
C PRO A 540 -13.65 -0.92 0.51
N VAL A 541 -13.43 -1.68 -0.56
CA VAL A 541 -13.64 -1.23 -1.95
C VAL A 541 -15.13 -1.09 -2.24
#